data_AF-A0A702BA60-F1
#
_entry.id   AF-A0A702BA60-F1
#
_cell.length_a   1.000
_cell.length_b   1.000
_cell.length_c   1.000
_cell.angle_alpha   90.00
_cell.angle_beta   90.00
_cell.angle_gamma   90.00
#
_symmetry.space_group_name_H-M   'P 1'
#
loop_
_entity.id
_entity.type
_entity.pdbx_description
1 polymer ?
#
loop_
_entity_poly.entity_id
_entity_poly.type
_entity_poly.pdbx_seq_one_letter_code
_entity_poly.pdbx_strand_id
1 'polypeptide(L)'
;SQFAPVVRGIARTQARVEVRQNGYLMTTRTVPAGPFEITDLPSTGGSGDLQVTVLESDGSRQEFTVPYNVPAVALRQGYLKYSVVAGQYRSSSDSVKHTPVASAELMYGLPWNLTAYGGLQTADHYQAGSAGMGLMLGAWGALSVDVTQARSQRYAGDWQTGQRWRVRYSETLDTGTSLGMTSEEYASAGYSGLSETLDTWCDGGSHCGYYPGYRPARQKNRTSVYLSQSLGSLGYLSLNGYRQTWHNDSSHSDSWGAGYSTSLGRTYLSLNWARNRNTDRYGREQDETLTSLYVSVPFGGASDNPVYASYQMNSQSHGDTSHELGAYGDVLDRRLHWDVRERYRDGSGNDKANSALYLDYRGTYGELTGNYSYSRYQRLAGAGVKGMLVATGDGLTVGQPSGDTLAFVEAPGVSGVPVGGWPGVRTDFRGYTTLGYLTPYQKNEVSLDPSLLPDDAAVTQTSVTVVPTKGAVVKAGFRTSVGKRVLVTLTRPDGTAVPFGSVATVSGVENSTGIAGDGGQVYLTGMPDKGKVTVRWGEGQSQHCAAEVRVPDDAGPAGLYMARAQCR
;
A
#
# COMPACT_ATOMS: atom_id res chain seq x y z
N SER A 1 -0.79 8.37 -9.93
CA SER A 1 -1.21 7.15 -9.20
C SER A 1 -2.27 6.44 -10.02
N GLN A 2 -2.17 5.12 -10.19
CA GLN A 2 -3.29 4.34 -10.73
C GLN A 2 -4.32 4.16 -9.61
N PHE A 3 -5.60 4.31 -9.92
CA PHE A 3 -6.68 4.05 -8.97
C PHE A 3 -6.69 2.55 -8.61
N ALA A 4 -6.70 2.23 -7.32
CA ALA A 4 -7.02 0.91 -6.81
C ALA A 4 -8.20 1.09 -5.85
N PRO A 5 -9.32 0.37 -6.03
CA PRO A 5 -10.43 0.46 -5.11
C PRO A 5 -9.99 -0.09 -3.76
N VAL A 6 -10.40 0.60 -2.72
CA VAL A 6 -10.20 0.14 -1.36
C VAL A 6 -11.18 -1.00 -1.10
N VAL A 7 -10.67 -2.14 -0.63
CA VAL A 7 -11.52 -3.22 -0.13
C VAL A 7 -11.82 -2.96 1.33
N ARG A 8 -13.08 -2.62 1.62
CA ARG A 8 -13.61 -2.52 2.98
C ARG A 8 -14.52 -3.71 3.23
N GLY A 9 -14.36 -4.34 4.38
CA GLY A 9 -15.17 -5.48 4.79
C GLY A 9 -15.16 -5.63 6.30
N ILE A 10 -15.86 -6.66 6.77
CA ILE A 10 -15.98 -6.95 8.20
C ILE A 10 -15.67 -8.42 8.41
N ALA A 11 -14.64 -8.69 9.19
CA ALA A 11 -14.33 -10.03 9.66
C ALA A 11 -15.10 -10.29 10.96
N ARG A 12 -15.82 -11.42 11.04
CA ARG A 12 -16.57 -11.82 12.25
C ARG A 12 -15.69 -12.50 13.30
N THR A 13 -14.55 -13.01 12.86
CA THR A 13 -13.51 -13.64 13.65
C THR A 13 -12.16 -13.12 13.19
N GLN A 14 -11.09 -13.58 13.84
CA GLN A 14 -9.79 -13.56 13.21
C GLN A 14 -9.84 -14.35 11.90
N ALA A 15 -9.77 -13.63 10.78
CA ALA A 15 -10.06 -14.18 9.46
C ALA A 15 -8.87 -14.04 8.52
N ARG A 16 -8.81 -14.93 7.52
CA ARG A 16 -7.92 -14.75 6.37
C ARG A 16 -8.71 -14.13 5.22
N VAL A 17 -8.35 -12.92 4.84
CA VAL A 17 -8.93 -12.21 3.69
C VAL A 17 -8.10 -12.50 2.46
N GLU A 18 -8.74 -13.06 1.45
CA GLU A 18 -8.18 -13.30 0.12
C GLU A 18 -8.86 -12.36 -0.86
N VAL A 19 -8.08 -11.49 -1.51
CA VAL A 19 -8.58 -10.63 -2.59
C VAL A 19 -8.08 -11.21 -3.90
N ARG A 20 -9.00 -11.60 -4.77
CA ARG A 20 -8.73 -12.10 -6.11
C ARG A 20 -9.23 -11.11 -7.17
N GLN A 21 -8.51 -11.03 -8.29
CA GLN A 21 -8.97 -10.32 -9.47
C GLN A 21 -8.80 -11.25 -10.67
N ASN A 22 -9.87 -11.50 -11.42
CA ASN A 22 -9.88 -12.45 -12.55
C ASN A 22 -9.30 -13.82 -12.16
N GLY A 23 -9.64 -14.33 -10.97
CA GLY A 23 -9.18 -15.63 -10.46
C GLY A 23 -7.77 -15.65 -9.86
N TYR A 24 -6.92 -14.66 -10.14
CA TYR A 24 -5.59 -14.56 -9.55
C TYR A 24 -5.64 -13.97 -8.14
N LEU A 25 -4.91 -14.57 -7.20
CA LEU A 25 -4.75 -14.04 -5.84
C LEU A 25 -3.87 -12.78 -5.86
N MET A 26 -4.47 -11.63 -5.56
CA MET A 26 -3.78 -10.33 -5.50
C MET A 26 -3.09 -10.15 -4.15
N THR A 27 -3.79 -10.48 -3.08
CA THR A 27 -3.26 -10.41 -1.72
C THR A 27 -3.98 -11.39 -0.81
N THR A 28 -3.26 -11.88 0.19
CA THR A 28 -3.79 -12.69 1.29
C THR A 28 -3.28 -12.12 2.60
N ARG A 29 -4.17 -11.78 3.53
CA ARG A 29 -3.81 -11.23 4.84
C ARG A 29 -4.68 -11.81 5.94
N THR A 30 -4.06 -12.10 7.08
CA THR A 30 -4.81 -12.36 8.31
C THR A 30 -5.18 -11.02 8.92
N VAL A 31 -6.47 -10.82 9.18
CA VAL A 31 -7.00 -9.62 9.84
C VAL A 31 -7.58 -10.00 11.20
N PRO A 32 -7.51 -9.12 12.21
CA PRO A 32 -8.28 -9.31 13.43
C PRO A 32 -9.79 -9.28 13.10
N ALA A 33 -10.62 -9.76 14.02
CA ALA A 33 -12.06 -9.53 13.93
C ALA A 33 -12.33 -8.01 13.89
N GLY A 34 -13.34 -7.57 13.14
CA GLY A 34 -13.61 -6.14 12.99
C GLY A 34 -13.74 -5.65 11.56
N PRO A 35 -14.08 -4.37 11.42
CA PRO A 35 -13.89 -3.66 10.16
C PRO A 35 -12.43 -3.75 9.75
N PHE A 36 -12.19 -4.13 8.50
CA PHE A 36 -10.87 -4.09 7.90
C PHE A 36 -10.91 -3.26 6.63
N GLU A 37 -9.78 -2.66 6.31
CA GLU A 37 -9.56 -1.90 5.09
C GLU A 37 -8.25 -2.35 4.47
N ILE A 38 -8.29 -2.72 3.19
CA ILE A 38 -7.10 -3.02 2.39
C ILE A 38 -6.98 -1.91 1.35
N THR A 39 -6.04 -1.00 1.58
CA THR A 39 -5.78 0.19 0.75
C THR A 39 -4.64 -0.03 -0.24
N ASP A 40 -3.79 -1.02 -0.01
CA ASP A 40 -2.53 -1.25 -0.71
C ASP A 40 -2.60 -2.47 -1.65
N LEU A 41 -3.71 -2.58 -2.37
CA LEU A 41 -3.82 -3.57 -3.42
C LEU A 41 -2.81 -3.26 -4.53
N PRO A 42 -2.01 -4.25 -4.98
CA PRO A 42 -1.11 -4.05 -6.11
C PRO A 42 -1.93 -3.62 -7.32
N SER A 43 -1.58 -2.47 -7.91
CA SER A 43 -2.24 -2.00 -9.13
C SER A 43 -1.74 -2.84 -10.30
N THR A 44 -2.43 -3.94 -10.58
CA THR A 44 -2.10 -4.85 -11.69
C THR A 44 -2.46 -4.27 -13.06
N GLY A 45 -3.04 -3.06 -13.12
CA GLY A 45 -3.62 -2.52 -14.35
C GLY A 45 -4.77 -3.37 -14.91
N GLY A 46 -5.22 -4.39 -14.16
CA GLY A 46 -6.28 -5.31 -14.55
C GLY A 46 -7.64 -4.64 -14.48
N SER A 47 -8.41 -4.77 -15.56
CA SER A 47 -9.86 -4.55 -15.53
C SER A 47 -10.55 -5.80 -14.99
N GLY A 48 -11.45 -5.63 -14.03
CA GLY A 48 -12.22 -6.73 -13.45
C GLY A 48 -12.52 -6.47 -11.99
N ASP A 49 -13.66 -6.98 -11.51
CA ASP A 49 -14.03 -6.82 -10.11
C ASP A 49 -13.08 -7.54 -9.17
N LEU A 50 -13.02 -7.04 -7.94
CA LEU A 50 -12.32 -7.74 -6.88
C LEU A 50 -13.27 -8.72 -6.22
N GLN A 51 -12.93 -10.00 -6.29
CA GLN A 51 -13.60 -11.07 -5.57
C GLN A 51 -12.92 -11.17 -4.21
N VAL A 52 -13.64 -10.83 -3.15
CA VAL A 52 -13.13 -10.85 -1.79
C VAL A 52 -13.73 -12.05 -1.08
N THR A 53 -12.87 -12.94 -0.60
CA THR A 53 -13.25 -14.09 0.23
C THR A 53 -12.69 -13.88 1.63
N VAL A 54 -13.57 -13.76 2.61
CA VAL A 54 -13.21 -13.71 4.04
C VAL A 54 -13.40 -15.12 4.61
N LEU A 55 -12.28 -15.79 4.90
CA LEU A 55 -12.23 -17.12 5.49
C LEU A 55 -12.20 -16.96 7.01
N GLU A 56 -13.33 -17.24 7.66
CA GLU A 56 -13.48 -17.11 9.11
C GLU A 56 -12.83 -18.28 9.85
N SER A 57 -12.43 -18.07 11.09
CA SER A 57 -11.84 -19.10 11.94
C SER A 57 -12.79 -20.25 12.23
N ASP A 58 -14.11 -20.02 12.22
CA ASP A 58 -15.15 -21.04 12.38
C ASP A 58 -15.44 -21.85 11.10
N GLY A 59 -14.64 -21.65 10.04
CA GLY A 59 -14.73 -22.37 8.77
C GLY A 59 -15.77 -21.82 7.80
N SER A 60 -16.60 -20.86 8.23
CA SER A 60 -17.53 -20.18 7.34
C SER A 60 -16.78 -19.21 6.39
N ARG A 61 -17.38 -18.94 5.23
CA ARG A 61 -16.79 -18.06 4.21
C ARG A 61 -17.77 -16.95 3.89
N GLN A 62 -17.30 -15.71 3.84
CA GLN A 62 -18.06 -14.60 3.29
C GLN A 62 -17.47 -14.24 1.93
N GLU A 63 -18.30 -14.22 0.91
CA GLU A 63 -17.88 -13.88 -0.45
C GLU A 63 -18.64 -12.65 -0.91
N PHE A 64 -17.91 -11.58 -1.22
CA PHE A 64 -18.49 -10.37 -1.79
C PHE A 64 -17.61 -9.83 -2.91
N THR A 65 -18.25 -9.18 -3.87
CA THR A 65 -17.56 -8.59 -5.01
C THR A 65 -17.52 -7.08 -4.81
N VAL A 66 -16.32 -6.50 -4.80
CA VAL A 66 -16.13 -5.05 -4.82
C VAL A 66 -16.03 -4.63 -6.30
N PRO A 67 -17.03 -3.88 -6.82
CA PRO A 67 -17.00 -3.43 -8.20
C PRO A 67 -15.76 -2.56 -8.45
N TYR A 68 -15.01 -2.87 -9.50
CA TYR A 68 -13.89 -2.02 -9.91
C TYR A 68 -14.44 -0.82 -10.70
N ASN A 69 -14.96 0.18 -9.98
CA ASN A 69 -15.50 1.40 -10.58
C ASN A 69 -14.38 2.29 -11.11
N VAL A 70 -14.11 2.20 -12.41
CA VAL A 70 -13.18 3.12 -13.09
C VAL A 70 -13.87 4.47 -13.25
N PRO A 71 -13.23 5.59 -12.84
CA PRO A 71 -13.77 6.93 -13.08
C PRO A 71 -14.09 7.18 -14.56
N ALA A 72 -14.95 8.17 -14.83
CA ALA A 72 -15.24 8.57 -16.20
C ALA A 72 -13.96 9.01 -16.92
N VAL A 73 -13.87 8.68 -18.21
CA VAL A 73 -12.68 9.00 -19.01
C VAL A 73 -12.67 10.48 -19.32
N ALA A 74 -11.67 11.19 -18.82
CA ALA A 74 -11.46 12.60 -19.11
C ALA A 74 -9.98 12.95 -19.07
N LEU A 75 -9.47 13.47 -20.18
CA LEU A 75 -8.12 13.97 -20.34
C LEU A 75 -8.14 15.49 -20.50
N ARG A 76 -7.10 16.14 -19.97
CA ARG A 76 -6.86 17.56 -20.26
C ARG A 76 -6.59 17.75 -21.75
N GLN A 77 -7.01 18.89 -22.29
CA GLN A 77 -6.77 19.24 -23.69
C GLN A 77 -5.28 19.09 -24.05
N GLY A 78 -5.00 18.42 -25.18
CA GLY A 78 -3.66 18.18 -25.70
C GLY A 78 -2.94 16.96 -25.09
N TYR A 79 -3.51 16.31 -24.08
CA TYR A 79 -2.93 15.09 -23.51
C TYR A 79 -3.34 13.86 -24.33
N LEU A 80 -2.34 13.03 -24.65
CA LEU A 80 -2.49 11.75 -25.32
C LEU A 80 -2.15 10.63 -24.35
N LYS A 81 -3.05 9.66 -24.19
CA LYS A 81 -2.79 8.41 -23.49
C LYS A 81 -3.03 7.26 -24.45
N TYR A 82 -2.07 6.36 -24.56
CA TYR A 82 -2.17 5.19 -25.43
C TYR A 82 -1.65 3.95 -24.71
N SER A 83 -2.10 2.78 -25.15
CA SER A 83 -1.60 1.48 -24.71
C SER A 83 -1.60 0.55 -25.91
N VAL A 84 -0.49 -0.16 -26.14
CA VAL A 84 -0.40 -1.19 -27.18
C VAL A 84 0.20 -2.43 -26.52
N VAL A 85 -0.50 -3.55 -26.63
CA VAL A 85 -0.12 -4.82 -26.02
C VAL A 85 -0.19 -5.90 -27.08
N ALA A 86 0.84 -6.73 -27.16
CA ALA A 86 0.83 -7.96 -27.95
C ALA A 86 1.48 -9.06 -27.12
N GLY A 87 0.84 -10.22 -27.06
CA GLY A 87 1.30 -11.31 -26.21
C GLY A 87 0.40 -12.53 -26.31
N GLN A 88 0.35 -13.31 -25.24
CA GLN A 88 -0.50 -14.49 -25.14
C GLN A 88 -1.49 -14.31 -24.00
N TYR A 89 -2.75 -14.67 -24.25
CA TYR A 89 -3.76 -14.78 -23.22
C TYR A 89 -3.37 -15.87 -22.23
N ARG A 90 -3.31 -15.51 -20.95
CA ARG A 90 -3.07 -16.41 -19.84
C ARG A 90 -4.29 -16.36 -18.93
N SER A 91 -5.02 -17.47 -18.87
CA SER A 91 -6.15 -17.64 -17.96
C SER A 91 -5.66 -18.10 -16.60
N SER A 92 -6.48 -17.93 -15.56
CA SER A 92 -6.20 -18.50 -14.23
C SER A 92 -6.33 -20.02 -14.21
N SER A 93 -6.97 -20.62 -15.23
CA SER A 93 -7.04 -22.07 -15.39
C SER A 93 -5.98 -22.55 -16.38
N ASP A 94 -5.11 -23.45 -15.92
CA ASP A 94 -4.05 -24.06 -16.75
C ASP A 94 -4.58 -24.89 -17.93
N SER A 95 -5.88 -25.23 -17.92
CA SER A 95 -6.50 -25.99 -19.01
C SER A 95 -6.79 -25.15 -20.25
N VAL A 96 -6.91 -23.83 -20.09
CA VAL A 96 -7.29 -22.90 -21.16
C VAL A 96 -6.14 -22.71 -22.14
N LYS A 97 -6.45 -22.76 -23.43
CA LYS A 97 -5.49 -22.62 -24.52
C LYS A 97 -4.83 -21.25 -24.50
N HIS A 98 -3.50 -21.25 -24.51
CA HIS A 98 -2.69 -20.06 -24.70
C HIS A 98 -2.89 -19.51 -26.12
N THR A 99 -3.63 -18.41 -26.24
CA THR A 99 -4.00 -17.82 -27.53
C THR A 99 -3.27 -16.49 -27.73
N PRO A 100 -2.63 -16.23 -28.89
CA PRO A 100 -2.08 -14.92 -29.19
C PRO A 100 -3.15 -13.83 -29.15
N VAL A 101 -2.83 -12.71 -28.50
CA VAL A 101 -3.72 -11.55 -28.37
C VAL A 101 -2.96 -10.28 -28.68
N ALA A 102 -3.65 -9.33 -29.31
CA ALA A 102 -3.18 -7.97 -29.47
C ALA A 102 -4.29 -6.98 -29.09
N SER A 103 -3.91 -5.90 -28.42
CA SER A 103 -4.81 -4.79 -28.12
C SER A 103 -4.11 -3.44 -28.34
N ALA A 104 -4.88 -2.46 -28.76
CA ALA A 104 -4.44 -1.09 -28.90
C ALA A 104 -5.56 -0.17 -28.39
N GLU A 105 -5.20 0.82 -27.57
CA GLU A 105 -6.13 1.79 -27.00
C GLU A 105 -5.53 3.18 -27.14
N LEU A 106 -6.39 4.16 -27.43
CA LEU A 106 -6.02 5.55 -27.64
C LEU A 106 -7.05 6.46 -26.98
N MET A 107 -6.59 7.48 -26.27
CA MET A 107 -7.40 8.50 -25.63
C MET A 107 -6.75 9.86 -25.86
N TYR A 108 -7.51 10.84 -26.32
CA TYR A 108 -7.01 12.17 -26.62
C TYR A 108 -7.92 13.28 -26.09
N GLY A 109 -7.35 14.24 -25.37
CA GLY A 109 -8.04 15.42 -24.87
C GLY A 109 -8.23 16.47 -25.95
N LEU A 110 -9.48 16.70 -26.35
CA LEU A 110 -9.93 17.68 -27.34
C LEU A 110 -10.27 19.03 -26.67
N PRO A 111 -10.47 20.11 -27.46
CA PRO A 111 -11.05 21.36 -26.96
C PRO A 111 -12.43 21.16 -26.31
N TRP A 112 -12.90 22.18 -25.59
CA TRP A 112 -14.21 22.18 -24.90
C TRP A 112 -14.38 21.08 -23.87
N ASN A 113 -13.29 20.71 -23.18
CA ASN A 113 -13.32 19.70 -22.11
C ASN A 113 -13.81 18.32 -22.58
N LEU A 114 -13.66 18.04 -23.88
CA LEU A 114 -14.03 16.79 -24.51
C LEU A 114 -12.82 15.85 -24.56
N THR A 115 -13.05 14.56 -24.43
CA THR A 115 -12.04 13.51 -24.64
C THR A 115 -12.62 12.48 -25.59
N ALA A 116 -11.92 12.19 -26.68
CA ALA A 116 -12.27 11.09 -27.56
C ALA A 116 -11.38 9.89 -27.23
N TYR A 117 -11.94 8.69 -27.20
CA TYR A 117 -11.18 7.48 -26.97
C TYR A 117 -11.74 6.30 -27.74
N GLY A 118 -10.90 5.30 -27.95
CA GLY A 118 -11.29 4.06 -28.59
C GLY A 118 -10.21 3.00 -28.43
N GLY A 119 -10.56 1.77 -28.79
CA GLY A 119 -9.64 0.66 -28.71
C GLY A 119 -10.02 -0.48 -29.64
N LEU A 120 -9.05 -1.34 -29.91
CA LEU A 120 -9.16 -2.54 -30.72
C LEU A 120 -8.56 -3.70 -29.95
N GLN A 121 -9.20 -4.87 -30.03
CA GLN A 121 -8.70 -6.12 -29.46
C GLN A 121 -8.89 -7.24 -30.47
N THR A 122 -7.89 -8.10 -30.64
CA THR A 122 -7.93 -9.22 -31.59
C THR A 122 -7.22 -10.46 -31.06
N ALA A 123 -7.81 -11.61 -31.35
CA ALA A 123 -7.32 -12.97 -31.11
C ALA A 123 -7.95 -13.91 -32.16
N ASP A 124 -7.49 -15.16 -32.26
CA ASP A 124 -7.98 -16.14 -33.25
C ASP A 124 -9.52 -16.30 -33.27
N HIS A 125 -10.15 -16.28 -32.10
CA HIS A 125 -11.60 -16.46 -31.94
C HIS A 125 -12.33 -15.22 -31.41
N TYR A 126 -11.69 -14.05 -31.46
CA TYR A 126 -12.23 -12.83 -30.88
C TYR A 126 -11.75 -11.56 -31.58
N GLN A 127 -12.67 -10.67 -31.90
CA GLN A 127 -12.39 -9.34 -32.46
C GLN A 127 -13.32 -8.33 -31.82
N ALA A 128 -12.80 -7.25 -31.27
CA ALA A 128 -13.62 -6.18 -30.73
C ALA A 128 -13.06 -4.79 -31.07
N GLY A 129 -13.97 -3.85 -31.27
CA GLY A 129 -13.67 -2.43 -31.43
C GLY A 129 -14.55 -1.60 -30.52
N SER A 130 -13.97 -0.58 -29.91
CA SER A 130 -14.68 0.36 -29.05
C SER A 130 -14.41 1.80 -29.46
N ALA A 131 -15.43 2.64 -29.27
CA ALA A 131 -15.35 4.07 -29.44
C ALA A 131 -16.18 4.75 -28.36
N GLY A 132 -15.67 5.86 -27.83
CA GLY A 132 -16.30 6.57 -26.75
C GLY A 132 -15.89 8.03 -26.67
N MET A 133 -16.70 8.78 -25.94
CA MET A 133 -16.49 10.20 -25.67
C MET A 133 -16.63 10.45 -24.16
N GLY A 134 -15.83 11.36 -23.66
CA GLY A 134 -15.81 11.81 -22.28
C GLY A 134 -15.92 13.32 -22.21
N LEU A 135 -16.64 13.82 -21.22
CA LEU A 135 -16.94 15.23 -21.02
C LEU A 135 -16.61 15.60 -19.58
N MET A 136 -15.76 16.61 -19.39
CA MET A 136 -15.61 17.28 -18.09
C MET A 136 -16.60 18.43 -18.00
N LEU A 137 -17.60 18.29 -17.14
CA LEU A 137 -18.68 19.24 -16.90
C LEU A 137 -18.34 20.28 -15.83
N GLY A 138 -17.05 20.41 -15.46
CA GLY A 138 -16.60 21.31 -14.40
C GLY A 138 -17.09 20.83 -13.03
N ALA A 139 -17.88 21.65 -12.35
CA ALA A 139 -18.44 21.38 -11.01
C ALA A 139 -19.60 20.36 -10.98
N TRP A 140 -19.89 19.73 -12.13
CA TRP A 140 -20.83 18.61 -12.26
C TRP A 140 -20.10 17.30 -12.57
N GLY A 141 -18.77 17.31 -12.46
CA GLY A 141 -17.91 16.15 -12.65
C GLY A 141 -17.68 15.73 -14.09
N ALA A 142 -17.51 14.43 -14.26
CA ALA A 142 -17.10 13.82 -15.51
C ALA A 142 -18.14 12.77 -15.95
N LEU A 143 -18.53 12.83 -17.22
CA LEU A 143 -19.42 11.87 -17.86
C LEU A 143 -18.68 11.23 -19.04
N SER A 144 -18.76 9.93 -19.20
CA SER A 144 -18.25 9.26 -20.40
C SER A 144 -19.19 8.16 -20.88
N VAL A 145 -19.32 8.05 -22.19
CA VAL A 145 -20.14 7.06 -22.86
C VAL A 145 -19.29 6.35 -23.90
N ASP A 146 -19.31 5.02 -23.90
CA ASP A 146 -18.66 4.20 -24.91
C ASP A 146 -19.53 3.05 -25.39
N VAL A 147 -19.31 2.67 -26.65
CA VAL A 147 -19.88 1.48 -27.26
C VAL A 147 -18.73 0.55 -27.65
N THR A 148 -18.89 -0.74 -27.34
CA THR A 148 -17.99 -1.82 -27.75
C THR A 148 -18.76 -2.79 -28.62
N GLN A 149 -18.32 -2.95 -29.87
CA GLN A 149 -18.78 -4.01 -30.77
C GLN A 149 -17.78 -5.17 -30.69
N ALA A 150 -18.27 -6.36 -30.38
CA ALA A 150 -17.48 -7.58 -30.37
C ALA A 150 -18.04 -8.62 -31.36
N ARG A 151 -17.14 -9.38 -31.95
CA ARG A 151 -17.38 -10.59 -32.73
C ARG A 151 -16.56 -11.70 -32.08
N SER A 152 -17.23 -12.73 -31.58
CA SER A 152 -16.61 -13.77 -30.75
C SER A 152 -17.09 -15.16 -31.15
N GLN A 153 -16.21 -16.14 -31.10
CA GLN A 153 -16.53 -17.55 -31.30
C GLN A 153 -16.19 -18.35 -30.04
N ARG A 154 -17.21 -18.81 -29.33
CA ARG A 154 -17.03 -19.75 -28.21
C ARG A 154 -16.76 -21.16 -28.77
N TYR A 155 -16.09 -22.00 -27.98
CA TYR A 155 -15.81 -23.38 -28.37
C TYR A 155 -17.08 -24.12 -28.81
N ALA A 156 -17.01 -24.83 -29.93
CA ALA A 156 -18.13 -25.55 -30.55
C ALA A 156 -19.38 -24.69 -30.86
N GLY A 157 -19.23 -23.36 -30.95
CA GLY A 157 -20.29 -22.43 -31.35
C GLY A 157 -19.94 -21.65 -32.63
N ASP A 158 -20.98 -21.02 -33.19
CA ASP A 158 -20.81 -20.10 -34.31
C ASP A 158 -20.30 -18.73 -33.85
N TRP A 159 -19.77 -17.97 -34.80
CA TRP A 159 -19.45 -16.56 -34.58
C TRP A 159 -20.70 -15.78 -34.20
N GLN A 160 -20.68 -15.16 -33.02
CA GLN A 160 -21.72 -14.26 -32.55
C GLN A 160 -21.20 -12.83 -32.56
N THR A 161 -22.06 -11.90 -32.94
CA THR A 161 -21.79 -10.47 -32.83
C THR A 161 -22.61 -9.88 -31.69
N GLY A 162 -22.02 -8.95 -30.97
CA GLY A 162 -22.78 -8.21 -29.98
C GLY A 162 -22.21 -6.86 -29.61
N GLN A 163 -23.05 -6.10 -28.90
CA GLN A 163 -22.77 -4.73 -28.49
C GLN A 163 -22.90 -4.58 -26.97
N ARG A 164 -21.99 -3.80 -26.40
CA ARG A 164 -22.07 -3.30 -25.03
C ARG A 164 -22.00 -1.78 -25.05
N TRP A 165 -22.96 -1.14 -24.40
CA TRP A 165 -22.97 0.28 -24.08
C TRP A 165 -22.53 0.46 -22.63
N ARG A 166 -21.71 1.47 -22.38
CA ARG A 166 -21.24 1.81 -21.04
C ARG A 166 -21.37 3.30 -20.82
N VAL A 167 -21.98 3.66 -19.69
CA VAL A 167 -22.08 5.03 -19.19
C VAL A 167 -21.36 5.10 -17.85
N ARG A 168 -20.45 6.05 -17.70
CA ARG A 168 -19.72 6.31 -16.46
C ARG A 168 -19.87 7.75 -16.06
N TYR A 169 -20.24 7.97 -14.80
CA TYR A 169 -20.29 9.27 -14.16
C TYR A 169 -19.40 9.25 -12.93
N SER A 170 -18.61 10.29 -12.73
CA SER A 170 -17.80 10.45 -11.53
C SER A 170 -17.69 11.92 -11.17
N GLU A 171 -17.97 12.26 -9.92
CA GLU A 171 -17.80 13.61 -9.40
C GLU A 171 -17.22 13.60 -7.99
N THR A 172 -16.40 14.62 -7.70
CA THR A 172 -15.92 14.92 -6.34
C THR A 172 -16.18 16.40 -6.06
N LEU A 173 -17.15 16.67 -5.19
CA LEU A 173 -17.56 18.01 -4.78
C LEU A 173 -16.64 18.56 -3.68
N ASP A 174 -16.49 19.88 -3.63
CA ASP A 174 -15.76 20.60 -2.57
C ASP A 174 -16.34 20.35 -1.17
N THR A 175 -17.60 19.93 -1.07
CA THR A 175 -18.24 19.50 0.18
C THR A 175 -17.67 18.19 0.75
N GLY A 176 -16.68 17.58 0.08
CA GLY A 176 -16.11 16.28 0.46
C GLY A 176 -16.99 15.10 0.03
N THR A 177 -17.89 15.31 -0.92
CA THR A 177 -18.77 14.28 -1.48
C THR A 177 -18.12 13.68 -2.73
N SER A 178 -17.92 12.36 -2.78
CA SER A 178 -17.54 11.67 -4.00
C SER A 178 -18.66 10.74 -4.44
N LEU A 179 -19.09 10.88 -5.70
CA LEU A 179 -20.12 10.06 -6.32
C LEU A 179 -19.56 9.40 -7.58
N GLY A 180 -19.69 8.09 -7.68
CA GLY A 180 -19.35 7.31 -8.85
C GLY A 180 -20.51 6.43 -9.27
N MET A 181 -20.83 6.39 -10.56
CA MET A 181 -21.84 5.51 -11.13
C MET A 181 -21.31 4.92 -12.42
N THR A 182 -21.49 3.62 -12.61
CA THR A 182 -21.24 2.94 -13.88
C THR A 182 -22.46 2.12 -14.23
N SER A 183 -22.95 2.27 -15.46
CA SER A 183 -24.02 1.44 -16.00
C SER A 183 -23.56 0.82 -17.31
N GLU A 184 -23.71 -0.49 -17.42
CA GLU A 184 -23.35 -1.28 -18.59
C GLU A 184 -24.57 -2.01 -19.10
N GLU A 185 -24.92 -1.76 -20.36
CA GLU A 185 -26.00 -2.46 -21.05
C GLU A 185 -25.43 -3.32 -22.17
N TYR A 186 -25.68 -4.61 -22.09
CA TYR A 186 -25.28 -5.61 -23.06
C TYR A 186 -26.43 -5.78 -24.04
N ALA A 187 -26.54 -4.84 -24.98
CA ALA A 187 -27.70 -4.67 -25.87
C ALA A 187 -28.09 -5.94 -26.64
N SER A 188 -27.12 -6.82 -26.93
CA SER A 188 -27.36 -8.10 -27.59
C SER A 188 -26.93 -9.27 -26.71
N ALA A 189 -27.72 -10.34 -26.70
CA ALA A 189 -27.31 -11.59 -26.06
C ALA A 189 -26.05 -12.21 -26.69
N GLY A 190 -25.63 -11.78 -27.89
CA GLY A 190 -24.43 -12.26 -28.59
C GLY A 190 -23.12 -11.59 -28.16
N TYR A 191 -23.14 -10.62 -27.25
CA TYR A 191 -21.91 -10.02 -26.74
C TYR A 191 -21.19 -11.02 -25.83
N SER A 192 -19.88 -11.11 -25.95
CA SER A 192 -19.00 -11.80 -25.01
C SER A 192 -17.71 -11.02 -24.88
N GLY A 193 -17.11 -11.03 -23.70
CA GLY A 193 -15.76 -10.49 -23.50
C GLY A 193 -14.68 -11.40 -24.09
N LEU A 194 -13.44 -10.88 -24.16
CA LEU A 194 -12.26 -11.66 -24.58
C LEU A 194 -12.08 -12.90 -23.69
N SER A 195 -12.05 -12.71 -22.36
CA SER A 195 -11.89 -13.81 -21.40
C SER A 195 -13.04 -14.82 -21.49
N GLU A 196 -14.29 -14.34 -21.48
CA GLU A 196 -15.47 -15.21 -21.62
C GLU A 196 -15.48 -16.05 -22.91
N THR A 197 -14.77 -15.60 -23.94
CA THR A 197 -14.63 -16.32 -25.20
C THR A 197 -13.48 -17.31 -25.13
N LEU A 198 -12.27 -16.84 -24.79
CA LEU A 198 -11.06 -17.65 -24.81
C LEU A 198 -11.04 -18.71 -23.70
N ASP A 199 -11.65 -18.46 -22.55
CA ASP A 199 -11.77 -19.44 -21.45
C ASP A 199 -12.59 -20.67 -21.85
N THR A 200 -13.32 -20.64 -22.97
CA THR A 200 -14.04 -21.81 -23.49
C THR A 200 -13.18 -22.76 -24.31
N TRP A 201 -12.01 -22.32 -24.78
CA TRP A 201 -11.09 -23.07 -25.64
C TRP A 201 -9.98 -23.73 -24.82
N CYS A 202 -9.92 -25.07 -24.81
CA CYS A 202 -8.90 -25.83 -24.09
C CYS A 202 -7.78 -26.37 -24.96
N ASP A 203 -6.65 -26.66 -24.32
CA ASP A 203 -5.58 -27.45 -24.95
C ASP A 203 -6.09 -28.84 -25.36
N GLY A 204 -5.63 -29.32 -26.52
CA GLY A 204 -6.13 -30.55 -27.15
C GLY A 204 -7.47 -30.43 -27.87
N GLY A 205 -8.00 -29.20 -28.06
CA GLY A 205 -9.21 -28.97 -28.85
C GLY A 205 -10.48 -29.52 -28.20
N SER A 206 -10.53 -29.49 -26.87
CA SER A 206 -11.66 -29.92 -26.05
C SER A 206 -12.33 -28.71 -25.37
N HIS A 207 -13.43 -28.94 -24.65
CA HIS A 207 -14.11 -27.89 -23.88
C HIS A 207 -13.52 -27.79 -22.46
N CYS A 208 -13.15 -26.59 -22.02
CA CYS A 208 -12.71 -26.35 -20.64
C CYS A 208 -13.86 -26.29 -19.65
N GLY A 209 -13.70 -26.97 -18.51
CA GLY A 209 -14.22 -26.51 -17.22
C GLY A 209 -15.74 -26.47 -17.02
N TYR A 210 -16.55 -26.80 -18.02
CA TYR A 210 -18.00 -26.79 -17.90
C TYR A 210 -18.63 -28.10 -18.33
N TYR A 211 -19.51 -28.62 -17.48
CA TYR A 211 -20.36 -29.75 -17.81
C TYR A 211 -21.05 -29.50 -19.16
N PRO A 212 -21.09 -30.48 -20.08
CA PRO A 212 -21.91 -30.38 -21.28
C PRO A 212 -23.35 -30.06 -20.87
N GLY A 213 -23.85 -28.90 -21.31
CA GLY A 213 -25.18 -28.37 -20.95
C GLY A 213 -25.18 -27.10 -20.08
N TYR A 214 -24.05 -26.64 -19.57
CA TYR A 214 -24.00 -25.36 -18.85
C TYR A 214 -23.99 -24.19 -19.85
N ARG A 215 -25.02 -23.33 -19.78
CA ARG A 215 -25.06 -22.02 -20.46
C ARG A 215 -24.76 -20.91 -19.43
N PRO A 216 -23.60 -20.22 -19.49
CA PRO A 216 -23.33 -19.06 -18.63
C PRO A 216 -24.48 -18.06 -18.73
N ALA A 217 -24.89 -17.51 -17.58
CA ALA A 217 -25.85 -16.43 -17.55
C ALA A 217 -25.27 -15.25 -18.34
N ARG A 218 -25.97 -14.84 -19.40
CA ARG A 218 -25.52 -13.78 -20.32
C ARG A 218 -25.91 -12.45 -19.70
N GLN A 219 -24.94 -11.67 -19.24
CA GLN A 219 -25.19 -10.37 -18.62
C GLN A 219 -26.04 -9.50 -19.55
N LYS A 220 -27.04 -8.84 -18.97
CA LYS A 220 -27.96 -7.94 -19.69
C LYS A 220 -27.73 -6.50 -19.29
N ASN A 221 -27.82 -6.22 -17.99
CA ASN A 221 -27.57 -4.90 -17.45
C ASN A 221 -26.84 -5.03 -16.12
N ARG A 222 -25.84 -4.19 -15.91
CA ARG A 222 -25.17 -4.02 -14.64
C ARG A 222 -25.04 -2.54 -14.31
N THR A 223 -25.59 -2.13 -13.18
CA THR A 223 -25.44 -0.76 -12.67
C THR A 223 -24.79 -0.82 -11.31
N SER A 224 -23.68 -0.11 -11.13
CA SER A 224 -22.98 0.10 -9.87
C SER A 224 -23.01 1.57 -9.46
N VAL A 225 -23.13 1.81 -8.16
CA VAL A 225 -23.11 3.13 -7.54
C VAL A 225 -22.18 3.10 -6.34
N TYR A 226 -21.46 4.20 -6.16
CA TYR A 226 -20.62 4.47 -5.01
C TYR A 226 -20.82 5.93 -4.59
N LEU A 227 -21.06 6.16 -3.31
CA LEU A 227 -21.18 7.48 -2.70
C LEU A 227 -20.34 7.48 -1.43
N SER A 228 -19.52 8.50 -1.26
CA SER A 228 -18.89 8.83 0.01
C SER A 228 -19.08 10.30 0.33
N GLN A 229 -19.32 10.60 1.60
CA GLN A 229 -19.57 11.95 2.08
C GLN A 229 -18.80 12.15 3.38
N SER A 230 -17.86 13.08 3.38
CA SER A 230 -17.35 13.64 4.63
C SER A 230 -18.38 14.61 5.20
N LEU A 231 -18.77 14.41 6.46
CA LEU A 231 -19.65 15.31 7.21
C LEU A 231 -18.85 16.18 8.21
N GLY A 232 -17.55 16.35 7.94
CA GLY A 232 -16.64 17.07 8.83
C GLY A 232 -16.53 16.39 10.20
N SER A 233 -16.79 17.15 11.28
CA SER A 233 -16.75 16.64 12.65
C SER A 233 -17.89 15.67 12.99
N LEU A 234 -18.96 15.65 12.19
CA LEU A 234 -20.08 14.73 12.41
C LEU A 234 -19.71 13.30 12.02
N GLY A 235 -18.74 13.10 11.12
CA GLY A 235 -18.26 11.78 10.70
C GLY A 235 -18.16 11.62 9.20
N TYR A 236 -18.29 10.38 8.75
CA TYR A 236 -18.15 9.95 7.38
C TYR A 236 -19.24 8.95 7.03
N LEU A 237 -19.91 9.17 5.91
CA LEU A 237 -20.93 8.29 5.36
C LEU A 237 -20.41 7.66 4.07
N SER A 238 -20.63 6.37 3.91
CA SER A 238 -20.36 5.62 2.68
C SER A 238 -21.55 4.78 2.29
N LEU A 239 -21.82 4.70 0.99
CA LEU A 239 -22.83 3.86 0.40
C LEU A 239 -22.29 3.29 -0.91
N ASN A 240 -22.48 1.99 -1.11
CA ASN A 240 -22.08 1.33 -2.34
C ASN A 240 -23.10 0.28 -2.70
N GLY A 241 -23.19 -0.04 -3.97
CA GLY A 241 -23.99 -1.17 -4.39
C GLY A 241 -23.94 -1.43 -5.88
N TYR A 242 -24.49 -2.57 -6.27
CA TYR A 242 -24.75 -2.87 -7.66
C TYR A 242 -26.00 -3.73 -7.81
N ARG A 243 -26.56 -3.68 -9.02
CA ARG A 243 -27.62 -4.58 -9.49
C ARG A 243 -27.20 -5.14 -10.83
N GLN A 244 -27.26 -6.47 -10.96
CA GLN A 244 -26.96 -7.19 -12.19
C GLN A 244 -28.13 -8.07 -12.60
N THR A 245 -28.41 -8.08 -13.90
CA THR A 245 -29.47 -8.88 -14.54
C THR A 245 -28.92 -9.64 -15.73
N TRP A 246 -29.64 -10.66 -16.19
CA TRP A 246 -29.23 -11.52 -17.30
C TRP A 246 -30.31 -11.62 -18.39
N HIS A 247 -29.92 -12.04 -19.59
CA HIS A 247 -30.83 -12.22 -20.73
C HIS A 247 -31.57 -13.55 -20.70
N ASN A 248 -30.90 -14.60 -20.22
CA ASN A 248 -31.39 -15.98 -20.20
C ASN A 248 -31.86 -16.44 -18.83
N ASP A 249 -32.01 -15.51 -17.88
CA ASP A 249 -32.47 -15.77 -16.52
C ASP A 249 -33.22 -14.53 -16.00
N SER A 250 -34.35 -14.74 -15.34
CA SER A 250 -35.12 -13.69 -14.66
C SER A 250 -34.55 -13.32 -13.29
N SER A 251 -33.57 -14.08 -12.80
CA SER A 251 -32.85 -13.79 -11.57
C SER A 251 -32.07 -12.47 -11.66
N HIS A 252 -31.72 -11.94 -10.49
CA HIS A 252 -30.87 -10.76 -10.38
C HIS A 252 -29.95 -10.90 -9.16
N SER A 253 -28.74 -10.37 -9.27
CA SER A 253 -27.83 -10.24 -8.12
C SER A 253 -27.77 -8.79 -7.71
N ASP A 254 -28.02 -8.55 -6.43
CA ASP A 254 -27.95 -7.25 -5.80
C ASP A 254 -26.96 -7.29 -4.64
N SER A 255 -26.12 -6.28 -4.54
CA SER A 255 -25.27 -6.07 -3.36
C SER A 255 -25.37 -4.62 -2.95
N TRP A 256 -25.64 -4.37 -1.67
CA TRP A 256 -25.76 -3.03 -1.10
C TRP A 256 -24.97 -2.96 0.20
N GLY A 257 -24.26 -1.86 0.40
CA GLY A 257 -23.50 -1.56 1.60
C GLY A 257 -23.71 -0.12 2.00
N ALA A 258 -23.84 0.11 3.30
CA ALA A 258 -23.88 1.43 3.91
C ALA A 258 -23.02 1.42 5.18
N GLY A 259 -22.22 2.46 5.38
CA GLY A 259 -21.35 2.59 6.52
C GLY A 259 -21.34 4.03 7.01
N TYR A 260 -21.51 4.21 8.31
CA TYR A 260 -21.38 5.49 8.99
C TYR A 260 -20.31 5.36 10.08
N SER A 261 -19.29 6.20 10.02
CA SER A 261 -18.26 6.26 11.05
C SER A 261 -18.10 7.68 11.58
N THR A 262 -17.84 7.81 12.87
CA THR A 262 -17.68 9.11 13.52
C THR A 262 -16.72 9.01 14.70
N SER A 263 -16.07 10.13 15.01
CA SER A 263 -15.20 10.26 16.18
C SER A 263 -15.81 11.26 17.15
N LEU A 264 -16.37 10.76 18.26
CA LEU A 264 -16.87 11.60 19.36
C LEU A 264 -15.74 11.81 20.36
N GLY A 265 -15.06 12.94 20.25
CA GLY A 265 -13.89 13.25 21.07
C GLY A 265 -12.76 12.26 20.78
N ARG A 266 -12.45 11.38 21.75
CA ARG A 266 -11.44 10.34 21.60
C ARG A 266 -12.01 8.97 21.20
N THR A 267 -13.33 8.83 21.21
CA THR A 267 -14.03 7.56 20.94
C THR A 267 -14.37 7.47 19.46
N TYR A 268 -14.03 6.37 18.83
CA TYR A 268 -14.45 6.04 17.46
C TYR A 268 -15.66 5.12 17.48
N LEU A 269 -16.64 5.42 16.63
CA LEU A 269 -17.82 4.59 16.42
C LEU A 269 -17.98 4.35 14.92
N SER A 270 -18.26 3.11 14.53
CA SER A 270 -18.68 2.77 13.17
C SER A 270 -19.86 1.81 13.16
N LEU A 271 -20.87 2.17 12.39
CA LEU A 271 -22.04 1.35 12.11
C LEU A 271 -22.01 0.99 10.63
N ASN A 272 -22.06 -0.30 10.32
CA ASN A 272 -22.03 -0.80 8.96
C ASN A 272 -23.21 -1.75 8.74
N TRP A 273 -23.75 -1.71 7.54
CA TRP A 273 -24.83 -2.57 7.08
C TRP A 273 -24.51 -3.04 5.66
N ALA A 274 -24.64 -4.33 5.41
CA ALA A 274 -24.47 -4.90 4.10
C ALA A 274 -25.58 -5.91 3.83
N ARG A 275 -26.08 -5.93 2.60
CA ARG A 275 -27.01 -6.93 2.10
C ARG A 275 -26.52 -7.47 0.78
N ASN A 276 -26.38 -8.78 0.69
CA ASN A 276 -26.04 -9.49 -0.53
C ASN A 276 -27.17 -10.45 -0.88
N ARG A 277 -27.66 -10.35 -2.10
CA ARG A 277 -28.65 -11.26 -2.66
C ARG A 277 -28.04 -11.93 -3.88
N ASN A 278 -27.91 -13.24 -3.79
CA ASN A 278 -27.44 -14.05 -4.89
C ASN A 278 -28.49 -15.11 -5.21
N THR A 279 -28.69 -15.37 -6.49
CA THR A 279 -29.53 -16.47 -6.96
C THR A 279 -28.62 -17.56 -7.47
N ASP A 280 -28.73 -18.75 -6.89
CA ASP A 280 -27.96 -19.90 -7.32
C ASP A 280 -28.47 -20.46 -8.66
N ARG A 281 -27.74 -21.44 -9.21
CA ARG A 281 -28.04 -22.10 -10.49
C ARG A 281 -29.40 -22.83 -10.50
N TYR A 282 -29.96 -23.13 -9.34
CA TYR A 282 -31.25 -23.81 -9.19
C TYR A 282 -32.41 -22.83 -8.96
N GLY A 283 -32.15 -21.52 -9.06
CA GLY A 283 -33.12 -20.48 -8.79
C GLY A 283 -33.38 -20.24 -7.30
N ARG A 284 -32.56 -20.79 -6.40
CA ARG A 284 -32.67 -20.51 -4.97
C ARG A 284 -32.04 -19.18 -4.67
N GLU A 285 -32.80 -18.31 -4.05
CA GLU A 285 -32.33 -17.03 -3.58
C GLU A 285 -31.71 -17.20 -2.20
N GLN A 286 -30.48 -16.72 -2.05
CA GLN A 286 -29.80 -16.59 -0.77
C GLN A 286 -29.65 -15.11 -0.46
N ASP A 287 -30.34 -14.69 0.59
CA ASP A 287 -30.32 -13.33 1.13
C ASP A 287 -29.51 -13.31 2.42
N GLU A 288 -28.35 -12.68 2.36
CA GLU A 288 -27.48 -12.48 3.52
C GLU A 288 -27.48 -11.00 3.89
N THR A 289 -27.88 -10.68 5.11
CA THR A 289 -27.76 -9.33 5.67
C THR A 289 -26.82 -9.38 6.86
N LEU A 290 -25.86 -8.45 6.91
CA LEU A 290 -24.91 -8.27 7.99
C LEU A 290 -25.04 -6.86 8.54
N THR A 291 -25.28 -6.75 9.84
CA THR A 291 -25.23 -5.46 10.57
C THR A 291 -24.09 -5.54 11.56
N SER A 292 -23.23 -4.53 11.57
CA SER A 292 -22.07 -4.46 12.44
C SER A 292 -21.98 -3.11 13.15
N LEU A 293 -21.81 -3.14 14.46
CA LEU A 293 -21.48 -1.99 15.28
C LEU A 293 -20.08 -2.21 15.85
N TYR A 294 -19.21 -1.22 15.72
CA TYR A 294 -17.87 -1.22 16.32
C TYR A 294 -17.65 0.08 17.07
N VAL A 295 -17.18 -0.01 18.30
CA VAL A 295 -16.86 1.11 19.17
C VAL A 295 -15.43 0.91 19.68
N SER A 296 -14.59 1.92 19.56
CA SER A 296 -13.22 1.92 20.07
C SER A 296 -13.00 3.14 20.98
N VAL A 297 -12.53 2.90 22.20
CA VAL A 297 -12.28 3.90 23.24
C VAL A 297 -10.83 3.80 23.69
N PRO A 298 -10.01 4.86 23.56
CA PRO A 298 -8.66 4.87 24.10
C PRO A 298 -8.66 4.99 25.62
N PHE A 299 -7.90 4.11 26.27
CA PHE A 299 -7.50 4.19 27.66
C PHE A 299 -6.12 4.86 27.80
N GLY A 300 -5.92 5.62 28.90
CA GLY A 300 -4.58 6.10 29.29
C GLY A 300 -4.21 7.54 28.91
N GLY A 301 -5.16 8.40 28.51
CA GLY A 301 -4.85 9.82 28.26
C GLY A 301 -4.04 10.05 26.97
N ALA A 302 -3.35 11.18 26.85
CA ALA A 302 -2.47 11.47 25.71
C ALA A 302 -1.10 10.81 25.94
N SER A 303 -1.07 9.48 25.90
CA SER A 303 0.17 8.68 25.88
C SER A 303 0.70 8.57 24.46
N ASP A 304 2.02 8.49 24.28
CA ASP A 304 2.65 8.22 22.98
C ASP A 304 2.30 6.82 22.42
N ASN A 305 1.80 5.93 23.30
CA ASN A 305 1.36 4.58 22.98
C ASN A 305 -0.04 4.34 23.59
N PRO A 306 -1.12 4.82 22.96
CA PRO A 306 -2.48 4.64 23.46
C PRO A 306 -2.91 3.17 23.34
N VAL A 307 -3.56 2.67 24.40
CA VAL A 307 -4.22 1.36 24.40
C VAL A 307 -5.71 1.59 24.16
N TYR A 308 -6.33 0.84 23.28
CA TYR A 308 -7.75 0.97 22.95
C TYR A 308 -8.52 -0.23 23.48
N ALA A 309 -9.68 0.01 24.10
CA ALA A 309 -10.71 -1.01 24.22
C ALA A 309 -11.66 -0.92 23.04
N SER A 310 -12.02 -2.08 22.51
CA SER A 310 -13.03 -2.21 21.48
C SER A 310 -14.20 -3.08 21.92
N TYR A 311 -15.39 -2.67 21.50
CA TYR A 311 -16.58 -3.51 21.48
C TYR A 311 -17.09 -3.64 20.05
N GLN A 312 -17.38 -4.86 19.63
CA GLN A 312 -17.96 -5.15 18.34
C GLN A 312 -19.21 -6.02 18.47
N MET A 313 -20.25 -5.69 17.72
CA MET A 313 -21.43 -6.52 17.55
C MET A 313 -21.59 -6.83 16.07
N ASN A 314 -21.77 -8.10 15.71
CA ASN A 314 -22.12 -8.51 14.35
C ASN A 314 -23.39 -9.36 14.40
N SER A 315 -24.41 -8.97 13.65
CA SER A 315 -25.70 -9.67 13.57
C SER A 315 -26.00 -10.06 12.13
N GLN A 316 -26.56 -11.25 11.93
CA GLN A 316 -26.88 -11.81 10.61
C GLN A 316 -28.35 -12.18 10.50
N SER A 317 -28.93 -12.05 9.30
CA SER A 317 -30.37 -12.32 9.07
C SER A 317 -30.82 -13.74 9.41
N HIS A 318 -29.94 -14.74 9.29
CA HIS A 318 -30.25 -16.16 9.53
C HIS A 318 -29.26 -16.83 10.49
N GLY A 319 -28.63 -16.05 11.38
CA GLY A 319 -27.58 -16.57 12.28
C GLY A 319 -27.55 -15.84 13.62
N ASP A 320 -26.76 -16.40 14.54
CA ASP A 320 -26.55 -15.84 15.86
C ASP A 320 -25.83 -14.47 15.76
N THR A 321 -26.13 -13.58 16.70
CA THR A 321 -25.39 -12.35 16.94
C THR A 321 -24.13 -12.64 17.74
N SER A 322 -23.00 -12.12 17.29
CA SER A 322 -21.74 -12.19 18.03
C SER A 322 -21.41 -10.84 18.65
N HIS A 323 -21.03 -10.87 19.91
CA HIS A 323 -20.52 -9.76 20.68
C HIS A 323 -19.04 -10.01 20.96
N GLU A 324 -18.19 -9.02 20.76
CA GLU A 324 -16.75 -9.15 20.99
C GLU A 324 -16.26 -7.97 21.82
N LEU A 325 -15.45 -8.28 22.82
CA LEU A 325 -14.72 -7.30 23.62
C LEU A 325 -13.23 -7.52 23.39
N GLY A 326 -12.49 -6.44 23.17
CA GLY A 326 -11.07 -6.54 22.93
C GLY A 326 -10.29 -5.37 23.48
N ALA A 327 -8.98 -5.56 23.57
CA ALA A 327 -8.00 -4.52 23.82
C ALA A 327 -6.85 -4.66 22.83
N TYR A 328 -6.42 -3.54 22.26
CA TYR A 328 -5.30 -3.51 21.33
C TYR A 328 -4.48 -2.23 21.50
N GLY A 329 -3.24 -2.25 21.04
CA GLY A 329 -2.38 -1.09 21.06
C GLY A 329 -1.01 -1.36 20.45
N ASP A 330 -0.23 -0.29 20.37
CA ASP A 330 1.12 -0.32 19.84
C ASP A 330 2.12 -0.02 20.95
N VAL A 331 3.23 -0.77 21.01
CA VAL A 331 4.32 -0.58 21.97
C VAL A 331 5.67 -0.62 21.25
N LEU A 332 6.77 -0.35 21.98
CA LEU A 332 8.14 -0.37 21.45
C LEU A 332 8.35 0.62 20.27
N ASP A 333 7.90 1.87 20.43
CA ASP A 333 7.92 2.91 19.38
C ASP A 333 7.10 2.52 18.14
N ARG A 334 5.91 1.96 18.39
CA ARG A 334 4.99 1.44 17.36
C ARG A 334 5.55 0.27 16.53
N ARG A 335 6.51 -0.47 17.07
CA ARG A 335 7.10 -1.65 16.42
C ARG A 335 6.35 -2.93 16.75
N LEU A 336 5.69 -3.01 17.89
CA LEU A 336 4.89 -4.19 18.25
C LEU A 336 3.44 -3.77 18.43
N HIS A 337 2.61 -4.22 17.50
CA HIS A 337 1.16 -4.17 17.64
C HIS A 337 0.69 -5.46 18.31
N TRP A 338 -0.20 -5.32 19.30
CA TRP A 338 -0.84 -6.44 19.97
C TRP A 338 -2.34 -6.21 20.03
N ASP A 339 -3.10 -7.29 19.89
CA ASP A 339 -4.56 -7.28 19.91
C ASP A 339 -5.06 -8.56 20.58
N VAL A 340 -5.88 -8.41 21.62
CA VAL A 340 -6.49 -9.50 22.39
C VAL A 340 -7.99 -9.30 22.41
N ARG A 341 -8.74 -10.33 22.05
CA ARG A 341 -10.21 -10.30 21.94
C ARG A 341 -10.84 -11.54 22.54
N GLU A 342 -12.02 -11.34 23.12
CA GLU A 342 -12.93 -12.38 23.57
C GLU A 342 -14.30 -12.15 22.93
N ARG A 343 -14.76 -13.15 22.20
CA ARG A 343 -16.03 -13.14 21.48
C ARG A 343 -17.02 -14.10 22.12
N TYR A 344 -18.24 -13.61 22.33
CA TYR A 344 -19.42 -14.37 22.73
C TYR A 344 -20.47 -14.41 21.60
N ARG A 345 -21.15 -15.55 21.40
CA ARG A 345 -22.21 -15.71 20.39
C ARG A 345 -23.53 -16.12 21.05
N ASP A 346 -24.63 -15.41 20.74
CA ASP A 346 -25.95 -15.66 21.31
C ASP A 346 -26.75 -16.71 20.51
N GLY A 347 -26.38 -17.98 20.68
CA GLY A 347 -27.02 -19.09 19.96
C GLY A 347 -27.32 -20.33 20.79
N SER A 348 -28.07 -21.26 20.21
CA SER A 348 -28.30 -22.61 20.75
C SER A 348 -27.08 -23.54 20.56
N GLY A 349 -26.10 -23.11 19.76
CA GLY A 349 -24.85 -23.82 19.53
C GLY A 349 -23.98 -23.96 20.78
N ASN A 350 -23.16 -25.01 20.80
CA ASN A 350 -22.26 -25.31 21.89
C ASN A 350 -20.92 -24.55 21.85
N ASP A 351 -20.64 -23.82 20.76
CA ASP A 351 -19.44 -22.99 20.58
C ASP A 351 -19.79 -21.52 20.76
N LYS A 352 -19.84 -21.10 22.03
CA LYS A 352 -20.32 -19.76 22.40
C LYS A 352 -19.21 -18.76 22.65
N ALA A 353 -17.99 -19.21 22.91
CA ALA A 353 -16.87 -18.37 23.30
C ALA A 353 -15.67 -18.60 22.38
N ASN A 354 -15.00 -17.53 21.97
CA ASN A 354 -13.77 -17.59 21.20
C ASN A 354 -12.80 -16.51 21.67
N SER A 355 -11.59 -16.94 22.04
CA SER A 355 -10.49 -16.05 22.40
C SER A 355 -9.55 -15.92 21.21
N ALA A 356 -9.10 -14.70 20.91
CA ALA A 356 -8.13 -14.45 19.85
C ALA A 356 -7.00 -13.54 20.36
N LEU A 357 -5.78 -13.84 19.91
CA LEU A 357 -4.57 -13.05 20.09
C LEU A 357 -3.94 -12.82 18.72
N TYR A 358 -3.56 -11.58 18.45
CA TYR A 358 -2.81 -11.18 17.27
C TYR A 358 -1.61 -10.32 17.69
N LEU A 359 -0.47 -10.59 17.07
CA LEU A 359 0.80 -9.89 17.28
C LEU A 359 1.40 -9.54 15.93
N ASP A 360 1.83 -8.29 15.75
CA ASP A 360 2.56 -7.82 14.55
C ASP A 360 3.81 -7.04 15.00
N TYR A 361 4.99 -7.61 14.75
CA TYR A 361 6.28 -7.05 15.12
C TYR A 361 7.06 -6.58 13.87
N ARG A 362 7.24 -5.26 13.74
CA ARG A 362 7.99 -4.59 12.69
C ARG A 362 9.41 -4.30 13.15
N GLY A 363 10.32 -5.22 12.83
CA GLY A 363 11.74 -5.11 13.12
C GLY A 363 12.54 -4.43 12.02
N THR A 364 13.84 -4.23 12.27
CA THR A 364 14.79 -3.69 11.29
C THR A 364 14.93 -4.57 10.05
N TYR A 365 14.90 -5.88 10.25
CA TYR A 365 15.21 -6.89 9.24
C TYR A 365 13.95 -7.57 8.66
N GLY A 366 12.75 -7.07 8.96
CA GLY A 366 11.51 -7.70 8.53
C GLY A 366 10.36 -7.51 9.51
N GLU A 367 9.23 -8.11 9.16
CA GLU A 367 7.98 -8.13 9.91
C GLU A 367 7.65 -9.57 10.31
N LEU A 368 7.29 -9.78 11.57
CA LEU A 368 6.85 -11.05 12.12
C LEU A 368 5.41 -10.90 12.62
N THR A 369 4.50 -11.68 12.06
CA THR A 369 3.10 -11.76 12.51
C THR A 369 2.85 -13.08 13.22
N GLY A 370 2.11 -13.06 14.33
CA GLY A 370 1.66 -14.24 15.04
C GLY A 370 0.18 -14.14 15.35
N ASN A 371 -0.53 -15.26 15.28
CA ASN A 371 -1.93 -15.33 15.63
C ASN A 371 -2.28 -16.62 16.36
N TYR A 372 -3.18 -16.51 17.33
CA TYR A 372 -3.71 -17.65 18.04
C TYR A 372 -5.20 -17.43 18.31
N SER A 373 -6.04 -18.38 17.90
CA SER A 373 -7.47 -18.36 18.17
C SER A 373 -7.93 -19.68 18.78
N TYR A 374 -8.73 -19.60 19.83
CA TYR A 374 -9.22 -20.75 20.58
C TYR A 374 -10.74 -20.70 20.68
N SER A 375 -11.42 -21.77 20.28
CA SER A 375 -12.83 -22.03 20.56
C SER A 375 -12.99 -23.41 21.19
N ARG A 376 -14.22 -23.80 21.56
CA ARG A 376 -14.45 -25.11 22.21
C ARG A 376 -14.04 -26.28 21.31
N TYR A 377 -14.20 -26.13 20.00
CA TYR A 377 -14.02 -27.21 19.01
C TYR A 377 -12.80 -27.00 18.12
N GLN A 378 -12.20 -25.81 18.11
CA GLN A 378 -11.13 -25.48 17.18
C GLN A 378 -10.03 -24.67 17.86
N ARG A 379 -8.79 -24.99 17.50
CA ARG A 379 -7.60 -24.25 17.92
C ARG A 379 -6.79 -23.97 16.67
N LEU A 380 -6.56 -22.70 16.38
CA LEU A 380 -5.75 -22.28 15.25
C LEU A 380 -4.58 -21.46 15.77
N ALA A 381 -3.39 -21.79 15.30
CA ALA A 381 -2.19 -21.01 15.50
C ALA A 381 -1.57 -20.74 14.14
N GLY A 382 -1.10 -19.52 13.93
CA GLY A 382 -0.41 -19.10 12.72
C GLY A 382 0.78 -18.21 13.05
N ALA A 383 1.81 -18.29 12.22
CA ALA A 383 2.95 -17.40 12.23
C ALA A 383 3.32 -17.06 10.79
N GLY A 384 3.80 -15.85 10.56
CA GLY A 384 4.21 -15.37 9.25
C GLY A 384 5.41 -14.45 9.37
N VAL A 385 6.35 -14.57 8.43
CA VAL A 385 7.51 -13.69 8.32
C VAL A 385 7.47 -13.02 6.95
N LYS A 386 7.65 -11.70 6.92
CA LYS A 386 7.76 -10.92 5.69
C LYS A 386 9.02 -10.07 5.76
N GLY A 387 9.65 -9.86 4.62
CA GLY A 387 10.87 -9.06 4.55
C GLY A 387 11.24 -8.80 3.11
N MET A 388 12.28 -8.00 2.93
CA MET A 388 12.88 -7.71 1.65
C MET A 388 14.38 -8.00 1.71
N LEU A 389 14.91 -8.56 0.62
CA LEU A 389 16.32 -8.78 0.44
C LEU A 389 16.81 -7.97 -0.76
N VAL A 390 17.78 -7.10 -0.55
CA VAL A 390 18.40 -6.30 -1.62
C VAL A 390 19.87 -6.69 -1.72
N ALA A 391 20.28 -7.10 -2.93
CA ALA A 391 21.67 -7.36 -3.26
C ALA A 391 22.22 -6.18 -4.08
N THR A 392 23.26 -5.53 -3.55
CA THR A 392 23.97 -4.43 -4.21
C THR A 392 25.46 -4.76 -4.34
N GLY A 393 26.23 -3.88 -4.98
CA GLY A 393 27.70 -3.97 -4.97
C GLY A 393 28.30 -3.90 -3.55
N ASP A 394 27.56 -3.32 -2.61
CA ASP A 394 27.93 -3.15 -1.20
C ASP A 394 27.54 -4.38 -0.34
N GLY A 395 26.94 -5.40 -0.96
CA GLY A 395 26.57 -6.67 -0.34
C GLY A 395 25.06 -6.89 -0.22
N LEU A 396 24.69 -7.72 0.76
CA LEU A 396 23.30 -8.14 0.97
C LEU A 396 22.70 -7.38 2.15
N THR A 397 21.59 -6.68 1.93
CA THR A 397 20.86 -5.95 2.98
C THR A 397 19.46 -6.51 3.11
N VAL A 398 19.07 -6.82 4.35
CA VAL A 398 17.72 -7.29 4.69
C VAL A 398 16.94 -6.12 5.29
N GLY A 399 15.70 -5.93 4.87
CA GLY A 399 14.83 -4.88 5.37
C GLY A 399 13.38 -5.32 5.51
N GLN A 400 12.54 -4.38 5.93
CA GLN A 400 11.09 -4.56 5.97
C GLN A 400 10.51 -4.75 4.56
N PRO A 401 9.36 -5.44 4.41
CA PRO A 401 8.66 -5.48 3.14
C PRO A 401 8.34 -4.06 2.67
N SER A 402 8.69 -3.75 1.43
CA SER A 402 8.42 -2.45 0.81
C SER A 402 7.85 -2.61 -0.60
N GLY A 403 7.25 -1.54 -1.13
CA GLY A 403 6.73 -1.52 -2.50
C GLY A 403 7.83 -1.47 -3.56
N ASP A 404 7.42 -1.52 -4.84
CA ASP A 404 8.32 -1.67 -6.00
C ASP A 404 9.38 -0.55 -6.15
N THR A 405 9.10 0.65 -5.64
CA THR A 405 10.00 1.82 -5.76
C THR A 405 10.54 2.19 -4.39
N LEU A 406 11.85 2.10 -4.22
CA LEU A 406 12.50 2.18 -2.91
C LEU A 406 13.86 2.88 -2.97
N ALA A 407 14.28 3.42 -1.83
CA ALA A 407 15.63 3.93 -1.60
C ALA A 407 16.47 2.89 -0.87
N PHE A 408 17.64 2.58 -1.43
CA PHE A 408 18.71 1.89 -0.73
C PHE A 408 19.53 2.93 0.04
N VAL A 409 19.38 2.93 1.36
CA VAL A 409 20.02 3.90 2.25
C VAL A 409 21.38 3.36 2.67
N GLU A 410 22.41 4.16 2.41
CA GLU A 410 23.79 3.86 2.75
C GLU A 410 24.28 4.92 3.75
N ALA A 411 24.56 4.49 4.98
CA ALA A 411 25.16 5.32 6.02
C ALA A 411 26.27 4.48 6.71
N PRO A 412 27.42 4.25 6.04
CA PRO A 412 28.38 3.23 6.45
C PRO A 412 28.87 3.44 7.88
N GLY A 413 28.87 2.37 8.68
CA GLY A 413 29.32 2.39 10.07
C GLY A 413 28.35 3.04 11.07
N VAL A 414 27.18 3.52 10.62
CA VAL A 414 26.15 4.11 11.49
C VAL A 414 25.01 3.12 11.67
N SER A 415 25.05 2.33 12.74
CA SER A 415 24.10 1.25 13.00
C SER A 415 22.90 1.66 13.84
N GLY A 416 21.74 1.03 13.61
CA GLY A 416 20.55 1.15 14.45
C GLY A 416 19.80 2.48 14.37
N VAL A 417 20.13 3.35 13.40
CA VAL A 417 19.56 4.70 13.27
C VAL A 417 18.26 4.65 12.49
N PRO A 418 17.17 5.27 12.98
CA PRO A 418 15.92 5.35 12.24
C PRO A 418 16.05 6.14 10.94
N VAL A 419 15.35 5.65 9.93
CA VAL A 419 15.33 6.26 8.60
C VAL A 419 13.90 6.62 8.22
N GLY A 420 13.66 7.91 7.97
CA GLY A 420 12.32 8.44 7.75
C GLY A 420 11.42 8.34 8.99
N GLY A 421 10.11 8.13 8.78
CA GLY A 421 9.11 8.11 9.86
C GLY A 421 8.45 6.75 10.11
N TRP A 422 8.89 5.69 9.42
CA TRP A 422 8.26 4.38 9.48
C TRP A 422 8.76 3.56 10.69
N PRO A 423 7.86 3.00 11.52
CA PRO A 423 8.25 2.21 12.68
C PRO A 423 9.15 1.02 12.31
N GLY A 424 10.27 0.89 13.02
CA GLY A 424 11.20 -0.23 12.86
C GLY A 424 12.16 -0.12 11.67
N VAL A 425 12.01 0.86 10.76
CA VAL A 425 12.96 1.06 9.66
C VAL A 425 14.22 1.73 10.21
N ARG A 426 15.29 0.94 10.34
CA ARG A 426 16.58 1.36 10.89
C ARG A 426 17.73 0.84 10.04
N THR A 427 18.90 1.48 10.15
CA THR A 427 20.15 0.95 9.57
C THR A 427 20.56 -0.36 10.21
N ASP A 428 21.05 -1.30 9.39
CA ASP A 428 21.64 -2.57 9.83
C ASP A 428 22.96 -2.35 10.57
N PHE A 429 23.57 -3.44 11.04
CA PHE A 429 24.86 -3.40 11.73
C PHE A 429 26.02 -2.82 10.90
N ARG A 430 25.88 -2.74 9.56
CA ARG A 430 26.86 -2.14 8.65
C ARG A 430 26.51 -0.69 8.29
N GLY A 431 25.30 -0.24 8.59
CA GLY A 431 24.81 1.09 8.26
C GLY A 431 23.90 1.18 7.04
N TYR A 432 23.31 0.06 6.60
CA TYR A 432 22.46 0.02 5.40
C TYR A 432 21.01 -0.32 5.73
N THR A 433 20.07 0.23 4.98
CA THR A 433 18.65 -0.17 5.07
C THR A 433 17.91 0.14 3.79
N THR A 434 16.64 -0.24 3.73
CA THR A 434 15.75 0.04 2.60
C THR A 434 14.58 0.89 3.09
N LEU A 435 14.34 2.03 2.43
CA LEU A 435 13.17 2.86 2.66
C LEU A 435 12.19 2.68 1.51
N GLY A 436 11.02 2.12 1.83
CA GLY A 436 9.95 1.85 0.89
C GLY A 436 9.06 3.03 0.55
N TYR A 437 8.06 2.76 -0.29
CA TYR A 437 6.93 3.65 -0.59
C TYR A 437 7.33 5.01 -1.18
N LEU A 438 8.40 5.04 -1.98
CA LEU A 438 8.76 6.26 -2.70
C LEU A 438 7.76 6.53 -3.83
N THR A 439 7.44 7.81 -4.03
CA THR A 439 6.58 8.24 -5.13
C THR A 439 7.40 8.37 -6.43
N PRO A 440 7.11 7.58 -7.48
CA PRO A 440 7.84 7.66 -8.75
C PRO A 440 7.68 9.02 -9.43
N TYR A 441 8.74 9.44 -10.13
CA TYR A 441 8.82 10.70 -10.89
C TYR A 441 8.62 11.96 -10.04
N GLN A 442 8.79 11.85 -8.73
CA GLN A 442 8.68 12.96 -7.78
C GLN A 442 9.92 13.02 -6.87
N LYS A 443 10.15 14.19 -6.27
CA LYS A 443 11.17 14.36 -5.24
C LYS A 443 10.71 13.65 -3.96
N ASN A 444 11.54 12.76 -3.46
CA ASN A 444 11.34 12.08 -2.19
C ASN A 444 12.50 12.46 -1.27
N GLU A 445 12.20 12.92 -0.07
CA GLU A 445 13.19 13.23 0.95
C GLU A 445 13.43 12.02 1.84
N VAL A 446 14.68 11.60 1.93
CA VAL A 446 15.14 10.51 2.81
C VAL A 446 15.96 11.16 3.91
N SER A 447 15.59 10.94 5.17
CA SER A 447 16.27 11.53 6.32
C SER A 447 16.68 10.50 7.35
N LEU A 448 17.79 10.79 8.05
CA LEU A 448 18.25 10.10 9.24
C LEU A 448 17.95 10.97 10.47
N ASP A 449 17.48 10.37 11.56
CA ASP A 449 17.27 11.08 12.81
C ASP A 449 18.62 11.29 13.54
N PRO A 450 19.14 12.53 13.63
CA PRO A 450 20.42 12.79 14.25
C PRO A 450 20.41 12.61 15.78
N SER A 451 19.23 12.62 16.43
CA SER A 451 19.11 12.46 17.89
C SER A 451 19.37 11.02 18.36
N LEU A 452 19.27 10.07 17.44
CA LEU A 452 19.45 8.63 17.69
C LEU A 452 20.73 8.09 17.03
N LEU A 453 21.64 8.99 16.63
CA LEU A 453 22.99 8.60 16.20
C LEU A 453 23.80 8.05 17.38
N PRO A 454 24.68 7.06 17.15
CA PRO A 454 25.71 6.69 18.11
C PRO A 454 26.55 7.90 18.56
N ASP A 455 27.00 7.92 19.81
CA ASP A 455 27.77 9.04 20.37
C ASP A 455 29.09 9.31 19.64
N ASP A 456 29.64 8.26 19.03
CA ASP A 456 30.84 8.22 18.21
C ASP A 456 30.51 8.23 16.70
N ALA A 457 29.36 8.76 16.30
CA ALA A 457 29.01 8.93 14.91
C ALA A 457 28.51 10.35 14.62
N ALA A 458 28.82 10.82 13.42
CA ALA A 458 28.24 12.04 12.87
C ALA A 458 27.89 11.84 11.40
N VAL A 459 26.92 12.62 10.93
CA VAL A 459 26.51 12.65 9.54
C VAL A 459 26.55 14.10 9.07
N THR A 460 27.23 14.37 7.96
CA THR A 460 27.37 15.75 7.44
C THR A 460 26.04 16.31 6.94
N GLN A 461 25.20 15.44 6.39
CA GLN A 461 23.91 15.78 5.81
C GLN A 461 22.87 14.82 6.35
N THR A 462 21.85 15.31 7.05
CA THR A 462 20.82 14.48 7.68
C THR A 462 19.65 14.16 6.75
N SER A 463 19.53 14.82 5.60
CA SER A 463 18.53 14.50 4.58
C SER A 463 19.05 14.58 3.15
N VAL A 464 18.64 13.64 2.31
CA VAL A 464 19.00 13.51 0.89
C VAL A 464 17.72 13.43 0.07
N THR A 465 17.67 14.14 -1.06
CA THR A 465 16.53 14.07 -1.99
C THR A 465 16.83 13.13 -3.15
N VAL A 466 15.91 12.20 -3.44
CA VAL A 466 15.99 11.27 -4.57
C VAL A 466 14.77 11.40 -5.48
N VAL A 467 14.93 11.09 -6.78
CA VAL A 467 13.85 11.14 -7.78
C VAL A 467 13.82 9.80 -8.55
N PRO A 468 13.14 8.76 -8.02
CA PRO A 468 13.13 7.44 -8.64
C PRO A 468 12.14 7.35 -9.81
N THR A 469 12.46 6.53 -10.82
CA THR A 469 11.47 6.05 -11.79
C THR A 469 10.64 4.90 -11.18
N LYS A 470 9.52 4.52 -11.82
CA LYS A 470 8.68 3.42 -11.31
C LYS A 470 9.47 2.11 -11.30
N GLY A 471 9.54 1.46 -10.14
CA GLY A 471 10.27 0.19 -9.96
C GLY A 471 11.78 0.36 -9.72
N ALA A 472 12.26 1.60 -9.57
CA ALA A 472 13.69 1.85 -9.35
C ALA A 472 14.09 1.62 -7.89
N VAL A 473 15.29 1.07 -7.73
CA VAL A 473 16.05 1.06 -6.47
C VAL A 473 17.08 2.18 -6.56
N VAL A 474 16.82 3.30 -5.88
CA VAL A 474 17.72 4.48 -5.92
C VAL A 474 18.62 4.52 -4.69
N LYS A 475 19.91 4.81 -4.89
CA LYS A 475 20.86 4.93 -3.79
C LYS A 475 20.69 6.29 -3.08
N ALA A 476 20.50 6.27 -1.77
CA ALA A 476 20.46 7.43 -0.89
C ALA A 476 21.67 7.37 0.05
N GLY A 477 22.78 7.95 -0.39
CA GLY A 477 24.07 7.90 0.32
C GLY A 477 24.21 9.05 1.32
N PHE A 478 24.55 8.70 2.55
CA PHE A 478 24.85 9.61 3.65
C PHE A 478 26.35 9.56 3.95
N ARG A 479 26.98 10.73 3.99
CA ARG A 479 28.39 10.84 4.39
C ARG A 479 28.48 10.77 5.90
N THR A 480 28.98 9.64 6.39
CA THR A 480 29.16 9.34 7.81
C THR A 480 30.61 9.54 8.24
N SER A 481 30.80 9.96 9.48
CA SER A 481 32.10 10.00 10.15
C SER A 481 31.98 9.24 11.46
N VAL A 482 32.66 8.10 11.55
CA VAL A 482 32.67 7.24 12.74
C VAL A 482 33.94 7.49 13.54
N GLY A 483 33.78 7.75 14.84
CA GLY A 483 34.80 8.16 15.81
C GLY A 483 34.34 9.34 16.67
N LYS A 484 35.19 9.74 17.61
CA LYS A 484 34.85 10.74 18.63
C LYS A 484 34.56 12.12 18.02
N ARG A 485 33.57 12.83 18.59
CA ARG A 485 33.25 14.23 18.27
C ARG A 485 34.08 15.14 19.17
N VAL A 486 35.01 15.89 18.59
CA VAL A 486 36.01 16.65 19.35
C VAL A 486 35.93 18.13 18.99
N LEU A 487 35.85 18.99 20.00
CA LEU A 487 36.11 20.42 19.86
C LEU A 487 37.56 20.67 20.25
N VAL A 488 38.39 20.93 19.24
CA VAL A 488 39.83 21.16 19.41
C VAL A 488 40.11 22.65 19.38
N THR A 489 40.81 23.17 20.39
CA THR A 489 41.43 24.51 20.31
C THR A 489 42.84 24.39 19.74
N LEU A 490 43.06 25.00 18.57
CA LEU A 490 44.32 24.95 17.82
C LEU A 490 45.08 26.27 17.94
N THR A 491 46.32 26.20 18.40
CA THR A 491 47.21 27.36 18.54
C THR A 491 48.46 27.22 17.67
N ARG A 492 48.96 28.34 17.15
CA ARG A 492 50.20 28.43 16.40
C ARG A 492 51.43 28.33 17.33
N PRO A 493 52.65 28.12 16.79
CA PRO A 493 53.87 28.07 17.59
C PRO A 493 54.10 29.32 18.46
N ASP A 494 53.62 30.48 18.01
CA ASP A 494 53.68 31.77 18.71
C ASP A 494 52.63 31.93 19.83
N GLY A 495 51.79 30.90 20.08
CA GLY A 495 50.74 30.90 21.10
C GLY A 495 49.44 31.57 20.66
N THR A 496 49.37 32.16 19.46
CA THR A 496 48.15 32.76 18.95
C THR A 496 47.20 31.71 18.36
N ALA A 497 45.90 31.99 18.33
CA ALA A 497 44.93 31.10 17.70
C ALA A 497 45.18 30.96 16.19
N VAL A 498 44.83 29.81 15.61
CA VAL A 498 44.75 29.69 14.16
C VAL A 498 43.72 30.67 13.60
N PRO A 499 43.92 31.24 12.40
CA PRO A 499 43.00 32.22 11.83
C PRO A 499 41.57 31.68 11.68
N PHE A 500 40.59 32.57 11.86
CA PHE A 500 39.20 32.25 11.55
C PHE A 500 39.05 31.81 10.08
N GLY A 501 38.24 30.79 9.82
CA GLY A 501 38.04 30.22 8.48
C GLY A 501 39.11 29.23 8.04
N SER A 502 40.10 28.91 8.89
CA SER A 502 41.07 27.84 8.61
C SER A 502 40.38 26.50 8.45
N VAL A 503 40.71 25.75 7.40
CA VAL A 503 40.17 24.39 7.17
C VAL A 503 41.08 23.38 7.87
N ALA A 504 40.51 22.59 8.77
CA ALA A 504 41.18 21.51 9.47
C ALA A 504 40.68 20.16 8.96
N THR A 505 41.60 19.25 8.68
CA THR A 505 41.30 17.91 8.15
C THR A 505 42.00 16.85 8.99
N VAL A 506 41.26 15.82 9.43
CA VAL A 506 41.84 14.68 10.13
C VAL A 506 42.49 13.75 9.11
N SER A 507 43.78 13.44 9.30
CA SER A 507 44.53 12.60 8.39
C SER A 507 44.08 11.14 8.50
N GLY A 508 43.77 10.51 7.36
CA GLY A 508 43.37 9.10 7.30
C GLY A 508 41.89 8.82 7.60
N VAL A 509 41.08 9.86 7.82
CA VAL A 509 39.62 9.74 7.99
C VAL A 509 38.94 10.54 6.87
N GLU A 510 38.25 9.84 5.98
CA GLU A 510 37.48 10.50 4.92
C GLU A 510 36.33 11.34 5.51
N ASN A 511 36.07 12.50 4.89
CA ASN A 511 35.00 13.44 5.27
C ASN A 511 35.08 14.01 6.70
N SER A 512 36.22 13.87 7.39
CA SER A 512 36.47 14.52 8.69
C SER A 512 37.15 15.88 8.50
N THR A 513 36.33 16.88 8.18
CA THR A 513 36.76 18.27 7.98
C THR A 513 35.98 19.23 8.86
N GLY A 514 36.67 20.19 9.46
CA GLY A 514 36.08 21.27 10.25
C GLY A 514 36.64 22.63 9.84
N ILE A 515 35.94 23.69 10.23
CA ILE A 515 36.36 25.07 10.00
C ILE A 515 36.65 25.70 11.36
N ALA A 516 37.77 26.41 11.46
CA ALA A 516 38.13 27.15 12.67
C ALA A 516 37.22 28.37 12.85
N GLY A 517 36.51 28.38 13.97
CA GLY A 517 35.76 29.53 14.47
C GLY A 517 36.63 30.43 15.35
N ASP A 518 35.97 31.17 16.23
CA ASP A 518 36.62 32.10 17.14
C ASP A 518 37.57 31.38 18.12
N GLY A 519 38.69 32.04 18.44
CA GLY A 519 39.70 31.50 19.34
C GLY A 519 40.43 30.25 18.83
N GLY A 520 40.32 29.93 17.53
CA GLY A 520 40.96 28.77 16.93
C GLY A 520 40.27 27.44 17.27
N GLN A 521 38.99 27.50 17.65
CA GLN A 521 38.20 26.31 17.95
C GLN A 521 37.69 25.65 16.66
N VAL A 522 37.87 24.34 16.54
CA VAL A 522 37.42 23.53 15.41
C VAL A 522 36.62 22.35 15.93
N TYR A 523 35.40 22.17 15.41
CA TYR A 523 34.63 20.95 15.61
C TYR A 523 35.02 19.89 14.58
N LEU A 524 35.48 18.73 15.04
CA LEU A 524 35.91 17.59 14.23
C LEU A 524 35.10 16.35 14.61
N THR A 525 34.69 15.58 13.61
CA THR A 525 33.93 14.34 13.77
C THR A 525 34.74 13.14 13.30
N GLY A 526 34.53 11.95 13.87
CA GLY A 526 35.28 10.77 13.45
C GLY A 526 36.75 10.77 13.90
N MET A 527 37.08 11.44 15.01
CA MET A 527 38.45 11.51 15.52
C MET A 527 38.83 10.17 16.20
N PRO A 528 39.94 9.50 15.83
CA PRO A 528 40.53 8.43 16.64
C PRO A 528 41.05 8.95 17.99
N ASP A 529 41.44 8.10 18.93
CA ASP A 529 41.98 8.56 20.23
C ASP A 529 43.26 9.40 20.08
N LYS A 530 44.04 9.14 19.04
CA LYS A 530 45.20 9.94 18.62
C LYS A 530 45.15 10.12 17.10
N GLY A 531 45.10 11.37 16.66
CA GLY A 531 45.01 11.70 15.23
C GLY A 531 45.86 12.91 14.87
N LYS A 532 46.34 12.94 13.63
CA LYS A 532 47.03 14.09 13.06
C LYS A 532 46.04 14.98 12.30
N VAL A 533 45.92 16.24 12.71
CA VAL A 533 45.07 17.23 12.07
C VAL A 533 45.94 18.16 11.24
N THR A 534 45.65 18.28 9.95
CA THR A 534 46.29 19.25 9.06
C THR A 534 45.39 20.46 8.93
N VAL A 535 45.93 21.65 9.15
CA VAL A 535 45.19 22.92 9.12
C VAL A 535 45.75 23.79 8.00
N ARG A 536 44.89 24.38 7.17
CA ARG A 536 45.29 25.25 6.07
C ARG A 536 44.42 26.50 6.02
N TRP A 537 45.05 27.67 5.93
CA TRP A 537 44.37 28.97 5.82
C TRP A 537 44.82 29.80 4.60
N GLY A 538 45.69 29.23 3.75
CA GLY A 538 46.08 29.83 2.48
C GLY A 538 46.97 28.88 1.67
N GLU A 539 47.43 29.36 0.51
CA GLU A 539 48.21 28.57 -0.47
C GLU A 539 49.72 28.64 -0.22
N GLY A 540 50.21 29.56 0.61
CA GLY A 540 51.64 29.72 0.90
C GLY A 540 52.22 28.60 1.77
N GLN A 541 53.53 28.33 1.63
CA GLN A 541 54.24 27.33 2.44
C GLN A 541 54.19 27.59 3.96
N SER A 542 53.93 28.82 4.40
CA SER A 542 53.76 29.18 5.82
C SER A 542 52.29 29.29 6.26
N GLN A 543 51.34 28.94 5.38
CA GLN A 543 49.89 29.09 5.61
C GLN A 543 49.19 27.74 5.88
N HIS A 544 49.96 26.77 6.37
CA HIS A 544 49.48 25.48 6.84
C HIS A 544 50.25 25.05 8.09
N CYS A 545 49.65 24.19 8.92
CA CYS A 545 50.31 23.54 10.04
C CYS A 545 49.75 22.14 10.29
N ALA A 546 50.47 21.33 11.06
CA ALA A 546 49.97 20.05 11.53
C ALA A 546 49.97 19.98 13.06
N ALA A 547 48.89 19.47 13.64
CA ALA A 547 48.76 19.26 15.07
C ALA A 547 48.50 17.78 15.36
N GLU A 548 49.20 17.21 16.34
CA GLU A 548 48.82 15.93 16.93
C GLU A 548 47.80 16.18 18.02
N VAL A 549 46.60 15.63 17.84
CA VAL A 549 45.49 15.76 18.78
C VAL A 549 45.34 14.43 19.50
N ARG A 550 45.35 14.48 20.84
CA ARG A 550 45.01 13.35 21.70
C ARG A 550 43.65 13.62 22.33
N VAL A 551 42.67 12.78 22.06
CA VAL A 551 41.34 12.91 22.67
C VAL A 551 41.42 12.45 24.12
N PRO A 552 40.85 13.21 25.07
CA PRO A 552 40.68 12.74 26.44
C PRO A 552 39.84 11.46 26.51
N ASP A 553 40.01 10.70 27.59
CA ASP A 553 39.23 9.49 27.83
C ASP A 553 37.78 9.82 28.24
N ASP A 554 37.59 10.92 28.97
CA ASP A 554 36.28 11.39 29.42
C ASP A 554 35.64 12.35 28.40
N ALA A 555 34.39 12.07 28.04
CA ALA A 555 33.56 12.97 27.25
C ALA A 555 33.11 14.17 28.11
N GLY A 556 33.09 15.36 27.51
CA GLY A 556 32.47 16.53 28.10
C GLY A 556 30.93 16.49 28.02
N PRO A 557 30.26 17.58 28.42
CA PRO A 557 28.80 17.71 28.30
C PRO A 557 28.32 17.41 26.87
N ALA A 558 27.20 16.72 26.72
CA ALA A 558 26.60 16.34 25.44
C ALA A 558 27.44 15.37 24.55
N GLY A 559 28.35 14.60 25.15
CA GLY A 559 29.12 13.57 24.43
C GLY A 559 30.24 14.14 23.56
N LEU A 560 30.69 15.37 23.86
CA LEU A 560 31.65 16.12 23.07
C LEU A 560 32.99 16.22 23.80
N TYR A 561 34.07 15.80 23.16
CA TYR A 561 35.40 15.78 23.78
C TYR A 561 36.11 17.11 23.56
N MET A 562 36.71 17.66 24.61
CA MET A 562 37.41 18.94 24.55
C MET A 562 38.92 18.70 24.52
N ALA A 563 39.60 19.14 23.46
CA ALA A 563 41.05 18.96 23.34
C ALA A 563 41.76 20.28 23.02
N ARG A 564 43.05 20.34 23.34
CA ARG A 564 43.94 21.45 22.94
C ARG A 564 45.15 20.86 22.27
N ALA A 565 45.56 21.44 21.15
CA ALA A 565 46.77 21.03 20.45
C ALA A 565 47.49 22.24 19.85
N GLN A 566 48.81 22.19 19.92
CA GLN A 566 49.67 23.19 19.30
C GLN A 566 50.09 22.69 17.91
N CYS A 567 49.93 23.56 16.93
CA CYS A 567 50.36 23.35 15.56
C CYS A 567 51.89 23.46 15.42
N ARG A 568 52.46 22.61 14.56
CA ARG A 568 53.85 22.65 14.12
C ARG A 568 53.95 22.94 12.63
#